data_AF-A0A8S3X0T8-F1
#
_entry.id   AF-A0A8S3X0T8-F1
#
_cell.length_a   1.000
_cell.length_b   1.000
_cell.length_c   1.000
_cell.angle_alpha   90.00
_cell.angle_beta   90.00
_cell.angle_gamma   90.00
#
_symmetry.space_group_name_H-M   'P 1'
#
loop_
_entity.id
_entity.type
_entity.pdbx_description
1 polymer ?
#
loop_
_entity_poly.entity_id
_entity_poly.type
_entity_poly.pdbx_seq_one_letter_code
_entity_poly.pdbx_strand_id
1 'polypeptide(L)' 'MEGVLPGQHAMRAGRPVMQFENEDEVLRELRLDPSISQRQISSNIGIPRSTVQRVINRKKYHAYHVQRVQALLPGDYEP' A
#
# COMPACT_ATOMS: atom_id res chain seq x y z
N MET A 1 49.58 5.31 18.14
CA MET A 1 49.47 3.92 17.67
C MET A 1 48.03 3.50 17.89
N GLU A 2 47.29 3.34 16.78
CA GLU A 2 46.00 2.65 16.63
C GLU A 2 44.86 3.07 17.58
N GLY A 3 43.78 3.77 17.19
CA GLY A 3 42.99 3.65 15.97
C GLY A 3 41.53 3.53 16.43
N VAL A 4 40.76 4.63 16.39
CA VAL A 4 39.33 4.62 16.72
C VAL A 4 38.64 3.69 15.73
N LEU A 5 38.09 2.57 16.22
CA LEU A 5 37.33 1.64 15.41
C LEU A 5 36.19 2.42 14.73
N PRO A 6 36.15 2.52 13.39
CA PRO A 6 35.07 3.22 12.72
C PRO A 6 33.77 2.50 13.08
N GLY A 7 32.82 3.28 13.59
CA GLY A 7 31.49 2.81 13.89
C GLY A 7 30.99 1.99 12.72
N GLN A 8 30.65 0.74 13.00
CA GLN A 8 30.06 -0.16 12.03
C GLN A 8 28.71 0.43 11.62
N HIS A 9 28.73 1.33 10.64
CA HIS A 9 27.60 1.52 9.76
C HIS A 9 27.45 0.18 9.05
N ALA A 10 26.75 -0.74 9.72
CA ALA A 10 26.26 -1.98 9.14
C ALA A 10 25.81 -1.61 7.74
N MET A 11 26.53 -2.17 6.75
CA MET A 11 26.24 -1.99 5.34
C MET A 11 24.74 -2.07 5.23
N ARG A 12 24.09 -0.96 4.85
CA ARG A 12 22.65 -0.94 4.70
C ARG A 12 22.36 -1.90 3.56
N ALA A 13 22.17 -3.18 3.91
CA ALA A 13 21.67 -4.19 3.01
C ALA A 13 20.48 -3.53 2.33
N GLY A 14 20.59 -3.36 1.01
CA GLY A 14 19.62 -2.61 0.24
C GLY A 14 18.21 -3.03 0.62
N ARG A 15 17.26 -2.10 0.52
CA ARG A 15 15.85 -2.35 0.83
C ARG A 15 15.45 -3.71 0.24
N PRO A 16 14.93 -4.67 1.05
CA PRO A 16 14.57 -5.99 0.57
C PRO A 16 13.75 -5.87 -0.71
N VAL A 17 14.16 -6.57 -1.75
CA VAL A 17 13.42 -6.67 -3.01
C VAL A 17 12.08 -7.30 -2.63
N MET A 18 10.98 -6.57 -2.82
CA MET A 18 9.67 -7.20 -2.70
C MET A 18 9.59 -8.33 -3.69
N GLN A 19 9.16 -9.51 -3.24
CA GLN A 19 8.81 -10.59 -4.13
C GLN A 19 7.71 -10.09 -5.08
N PHE A 20 7.91 -10.29 -6.38
CA PHE A 20 6.98 -9.86 -7.43
C PHE A 20 5.57 -10.43 -7.22
N GLU A 21 5.46 -11.66 -6.71
CA GLU A 21 4.19 -12.33 -6.39
C GLU A 21 3.33 -11.51 -5.41
N ASN A 22 3.94 -10.94 -4.37
CA ASN A 22 3.24 -10.10 -3.40
C ASN A 22 2.76 -8.79 -4.01
N GLU A 23 3.47 -8.28 -5.03
CA GLU A 23 3.07 -7.07 -5.75
C GLU A 23 1.85 -7.33 -6.63
N ASP A 24 1.86 -8.44 -7.38
CA ASP A 24 0.77 -8.83 -8.26
C ASP A 24 -0.52 -9.15 -7.48
N GLU A 25 -0.40 -9.80 -6.32
CA GLU A 25 -1.55 -10.13 -5.48
C GLU A 25 -2.21 -8.88 -4.88
N VAL A 26 -1.40 -7.91 -4.43
CA VAL A 26 -1.92 -6.61 -3.96
C VAL A 26 -2.65 -5.87 -5.07
N LEU A 27 -2.10 -5.88 -6.29
CA LEU A 27 -2.73 -5.24 -7.44
C LEU A 27 -4.00 -5.95 -7.88
N ARG A 28 -4.07 -7.28 -7.73
CA ARG A 28 -5.26 -8.08 -8.02
C ARG A 28 -6.40 -7.71 -7.09
N GLU A 29 -6.18 -7.70 -5.78
CA GLU A 29 -7.18 -7.31 -4.77
C GLU A 29 -7.74 -5.90 -5.04
N LEU A 30 -6.86 -4.94 -5.33
CA LEU A 30 -7.27 -3.56 -5.66
C LEU A 30 -8.08 -3.45 -6.95
N ARG A 31 -7.83 -4.35 -7.92
CA ARG A 31 -8.54 -4.36 -9.19
C ARG A 31 -9.92 -5.00 -9.07
N LEU A 32 -10.05 -6.00 -8.20
CA LEU A 32 -11.33 -6.64 -7.89
C LEU A 32 -12.24 -5.71 -7.08
N ASP A 33 -11.68 -5.04 -6.07
CA ASP A 33 -12.39 -4.06 -5.25
C ASP A 33 -11.48 -2.85 -4.95
N PRO A 34 -11.63 -1.73 -5.68
CA PRO A 34 -10.88 -0.50 -5.41
C PRO A 34 -11.17 0.13 -4.05
N SER A 35 -12.28 -0.25 -3.40
CA SER A 35 -12.69 0.26 -2.08
C SER A 35 -12.10 -0.55 -0.92
N ILE A 36 -11.40 -1.66 -1.21
CA ILE A 36 -10.81 -2.50 -0.19
C ILE A 36 -9.78 -1.72 0.65
N SER A 37 -9.78 -1.96 1.96
CA SER A 37 -8.82 -1.31 2.85
C SER A 37 -7.46 -1.99 2.77
N GLN A 38 -6.36 -1.23 2.90
CA GLN A 38 -5.01 -1.81 2.97
C GLN A 38 -4.82 -2.79 4.13
N ARG A 39 -5.61 -2.64 5.22
CA ARG A 39 -5.64 -3.59 6.34
C ARG A 39 -6.22 -4.93 5.88
N GLN A 40 -7.32 -4.89 5.13
CA GLN A 40 -7.95 -6.09 4.57
C GLN A 40 -7.02 -6.79 3.57
N ILE A 41 -6.39 -6.06 2.65
CA ILE A 41 -5.39 -6.62 1.71
C ILE A 41 -4.26 -7.32 2.48
N SER A 42 -3.74 -6.66 3.53
CA SER A 42 -2.70 -7.21 4.39
C SER A 42 -3.12 -8.52 5.06
N SER A 43 -4.36 -8.61 5.54
CA SER A 43 -4.93 -9.83 6.12
C SER A 43 -5.19 -10.93 5.08
N ASN A 44 -5.68 -10.58 3.89
CA ASN A 44 -5.98 -11.53 2.82
C ASN A 44 -4.72 -12.21 2.27
N ILE A 45 -3.65 -11.43 2.07
CA ILE A 45 -2.40 -11.90 1.45
C ILE A 45 -1.40 -12.38 2.52
N GLY A 46 -1.53 -11.94 3.78
CA GLY A 46 -0.60 -12.29 4.86
C GLY A 46 0.70 -11.48 4.86
N ILE A 47 0.73 -10.31 4.22
CA ILE A 47 1.91 -9.43 4.16
C ILE A 47 1.73 -8.20 5.06
N PRO A 48 2.82 -7.57 5.54
CA PRO A 48 2.71 -6.36 6.36
C PRO A 48 2.01 -5.20 5.63
N ARG A 49 1.19 -4.42 6.35
CA ARG A 49 0.53 -3.23 5.78
C ARG A 49 1.51 -2.23 5.14
N SER A 50 2.70 -2.07 5.70
CA SER A 50 3.76 -1.20 5.15
C SER A 50 4.25 -1.66 3.76
N THR A 51 4.16 -2.96 3.50
CA THR A 51 4.47 -3.58 2.22
C THR A 51 3.36 -3.29 1.20
N VAL A 52 2.09 -3.44 1.59
CA VAL A 52 0.91 -3.05 0.79
C VAL A 52 0.99 -1.57 0.39
N GLN A 53 1.19 -0.68 1.36
CA GLN A 53 1.31 0.77 1.12
C GLN A 53 2.45 1.10 0.15
N ARG A 54 3.58 0.38 0.22
CA ARG A 54 4.71 0.56 -0.70
C ARG A 54 4.36 0.17 -2.13
N VAL A 55 3.67 -0.95 -2.33
CA VAL A 55 3.21 -1.39 -3.68
C VAL A 55 2.28 -0.36 -4.28
N ILE A 56 1.26 0.03 -3.53
CA ILE A 56 0.27 1.05 -3.89
C ILE A 56 0.97 2.35 -4.34
N ASN A 57 1.91 2.85 -3.54
CA ASN A 57 2.66 4.08 -3.85
C ASN A 57 3.55 3.93 -5.09
N ARG A 58 4.26 2.80 -5.24
CA ARG A 58 5.16 2.56 -6.39
C ARG A 58 4.39 2.48 -7.71
N LYS A 59 3.22 1.86 -7.68
CA LYS A 59 2.37 1.67 -8.86
C LYS A 59 1.43 2.85 -9.12
N LYS A 60 1.49 3.89 -8.28
CA LYS A 60 0.62 5.06 -8.35
C LYS A 60 -0.87 4.70 -8.31
N TYR A 61 -1.20 3.58 -7.67
CA TYR A 61 -2.58 3.30 -7.29
C TYR A 61 -2.87 4.23 -6.12
N HIS A 62 -3.47 5.38 -6.39
CA HIS A 62 -3.88 6.24 -5.30
C HIS A 62 -5.08 5.58 -4.62
N ALA A 63 -4.89 5.18 -3.36
CA ALA A 63 -5.96 4.67 -2.49
C ALA A 63 -6.91 5.82 -2.14
N TYR A 64 -7.61 6.38 -3.13
CA TYR A 64 -8.77 7.21 -2.89
C TYR A 64 -9.95 6.26 -2.82
N HIS A 65 -10.34 5.91 -1.60
CA HIS A 65 -11.64 5.32 -1.34
C HIS A 65 -12.70 6.28 -1.86
N VAL A 66 -13.25 6.01 -3.04
CA VAL A 66 -14.41 6.74 -3.54
C VAL A 66 -15.57 6.39 -2.62
N GLN A 67 -15.74 7.20 -1.59
CA GLN A 67 -16.86 7.10 -0.68
C GLN A 67 -18.01 7.88 -1.29
N ARG A 68 -19.07 7.18 -1.73
CA ARG A 68 -20.33 7.84 -2.09
C ARG A 68 -20.95 8.37 -0.80
N VAL A 69 -20.70 9.66 -0.51
CA VAL A 69 -21.20 10.32 0.70
C VAL A 69 -22.63 10.84 0.56
N GLN A 70 -23.17 10.88 -0.67
CA GLN A 70 -24.55 11.27 -0.93
C GLN A 70 -25.10 10.55 -2.18
N ALA A 71 -26.36 10.10 -2.09
CA ALA A 71 -27.14 9.68 -3.24
C ALA A 71 -28.04 10.84 -3.66
N LEU A 72 -28.11 11.12 -4.97
CA LEU A 72 -29.10 12.04 -5.52
C LEU A 72 -30.49 11.47 -5.27
N LEU A 73 -31.24 12.10 -4.36
CA LEU A 73 -32.64 11.80 -4.13
C LEU A 73 -33.48 12.53 -5.18
N PRO A 74 -34.68 12.02 -5.52
CA PRO A 74 -35.59 12.71 -6.45
C PRO A 74 -35.90 14.16 -6.04
N GLY A 75 -35.92 14.46 -4.75
CA GLY A 75 -36.17 15.82 -4.23
C GLY A 75 -34.97 16.77 -4.29
N ASP A 76 -33.75 16.29 -4.58
CA ASP A 76 -32.57 17.15 -4.70
C ASP A 76 -32.54 17.92 -6.04
N TYR A 77 -33.43 17.58 -6.97
CA TYR A 77 -33.60 18.25 -8.27
C TYR A 77 -34.64 19.40 -8.21
N GLU A 78 -35.45 19.46 -7.16
CA GLU A 78 -36.48 20.50 -7.01
C GLU A 78 -35.85 21.81 -6.47
N PRO A 79 -36.11 22.97 -7.09
CA PRO A 79 -35.48 24.26 -6.76
C PRO A 79 -35.98 24.92 -5.47
#